data_AF-A0A662VRZ0-F1
#
_entry.id   AF-A0A662VRZ0-F1
#
_cell.length_a   1.000
_cell.length_b   1.000
_cell.length_c   1.000
_cell.angle_alpha   90.00
_cell.angle_beta   90.00
_cell.angle_gamma   90.00
#
_symmetry.space_group_name_H-M   'P 1'
#
loop_
_entity.id
_entity.type
_entity.pdbx_description
1 polymer ?
#
loop_
_entity_poly.entity_id
_entity_poly.type
_entity_poly.pdbx_seq_one_letter_code
_entity_poly.pdbx_strand_id
1 'polypeptide(L)'
;MILYKSLGLDAKDAAEIMADLVEMIVKKLSDEEITSKLAKKYTDLKLCFAALTLGRLIGMSFALKYPEKARAILSDFSRFSLILKNQGKERLIKVVEREILEETFKDVEKLKDAF
;
A
#
# COMPACT_ATOMS: atom_id res chain seq x y z
N MET A 1 -12.58 -0.56 -9.36
CA MET A 1 -11.34 -0.12 -10.06
C MET A 1 -10.22 0.02 -9.03
N ILE A 2 -9.07 -0.64 -9.25
CA ILE A 2 -7.94 -0.62 -8.30
C ILE A 2 -7.13 0.66 -8.50
N LEU A 3 -6.79 1.37 -7.42
CA LEU A 3 -6.23 2.74 -7.47
C LEU A 3 -4.95 2.84 -8.31
N TYR A 4 -3.99 1.93 -8.14
CA TYR A 4 -2.71 2.00 -8.87
C TYR A 4 -2.91 1.86 -10.39
N LYS A 5 -3.80 0.95 -10.82
CA LYS A 5 -4.17 0.77 -12.22
C LYS A 5 -4.81 2.02 -12.82
N SER A 6 -5.65 2.72 -12.05
CA SER A 6 -6.28 3.97 -12.51
C SER A 6 -5.28 5.11 -12.72
N LEU A 7 -4.08 5.00 -12.15
CA LEU A 7 -2.97 5.92 -12.33
C LEU A 7 -1.92 5.37 -13.32
N GLY A 8 -2.23 4.30 -14.06
CA GLY A 8 -1.30 3.71 -15.03
C GLY A 8 -0.04 3.07 -14.42
N LEU A 9 -0.06 2.80 -13.11
CA LEU A 9 1.06 2.14 -12.43
C LEU A 9 0.97 0.62 -12.57
N ASP A 10 2.11 -0.05 -12.47
CA ASP A 10 2.17 -1.51 -12.34
C ASP A 10 2.12 -1.95 -10.87
N ALA A 11 2.01 -3.26 -10.65
CA ALA A 11 1.93 -3.83 -9.30
C ALA A 11 3.23 -3.62 -8.51
N LYS A 12 4.36 -3.55 -9.20
CA LYS A 12 5.68 -3.36 -8.60
C LYS A 12 5.83 -1.95 -8.04
N ASP A 13 5.43 -0.94 -8.80
CA ASP A 13 5.40 0.47 -8.39
C ASP A 13 4.53 0.65 -7.15
N ALA A 14 3.34 0.05 -7.16
CA ALA A 14 2.45 0.09 -6.02
C ALA A 14 3.06 -0.60 -4.79
N ALA A 15 3.72 -1.74 -4.97
CA ALA A 15 4.37 -2.49 -3.90
C ALA A 15 5.59 -1.76 -3.32
N GLU A 16 6.40 -1.12 -4.16
CA GLU A 16 7.52 -0.28 -3.74
C GLU A 16 7.06 0.89 -2.88
N ILE A 17 6.02 1.61 -3.32
CA ILE A 17 5.45 2.73 -2.58
C ILE A 17 4.86 2.27 -1.25
N MET A 18 4.15 1.15 -1.22
CA MET A 18 3.61 0.56 0.01
C MET A 18 4.74 0.17 0.98
N ALA A 19 5.79 -0.47 0.50
CA ALA A 19 6.93 -0.87 1.33
C ALA A 19 7.67 0.34 1.92
N ASP A 20 7.83 1.41 1.13
CA ASP A 20 8.38 2.68 1.58
C ASP A 20 7.54 3.32 2.70
N LEU A 21 6.22 3.36 2.53
CA LEU A 21 5.30 3.91 3.52
C LEU A 21 5.35 3.10 4.82
N VAL A 22 5.30 1.77 4.73
CA VAL A 22 5.44 0.88 5.90
C VAL A 22 6.76 1.13 6.61
N GLU A 23 7.87 1.24 5.87
CA GLU A 23 9.18 1.52 6.45
C GLU A 23 9.21 2.84 7.20
N MET A 24 8.68 3.91 6.61
CA MET A 24 8.68 5.23 7.25
C MET A 24 7.79 5.30 8.49
N ILE A 25 6.61 4.65 8.44
CA ILE A 25 5.69 4.58 9.58
C ILE A 25 6.30 3.74 10.71
N VAL A 26 6.93 2.60 10.40
CA VAL A 26 7.62 1.76 11.40
C VAL A 26 8.78 2.52 12.05
N LYS A 27 9.49 3.35 11.27
CA LYS A 27 10.53 4.26 11.78
C LYS A 27 9.99 5.46 12.57
N LYS A 28 8.66 5.61 12.66
CA LYS A 28 7.98 6.70 13.35
C LYS A 28 8.43 8.08 12.85
N LEU A 29 8.64 8.21 11.54
CA LEU A 29 8.91 9.49 10.93
C LEU A 29 7.70 10.42 11.08
N SER A 30 7.93 11.72 11.21
CA SER A 30 6.84 12.70 11.21
C SER A 30 6.17 12.80 9.84
N ASP A 31 4.93 13.31 9.81
CA ASP A 31 4.20 13.52 8.54
C ASP A 31 5.00 14.42 7.57
N GLU A 32 5.73 15.41 8.10
CA GLU A 32 6.61 16.29 7.32
C GLU A 32 7.80 15.52 6.73
N GLU A 33 8.43 14.64 7.52
CA GLU A 33 9.53 13.80 7.06
C GLU A 33 9.08 12.80 6.00
N ILE A 34 7.93 12.17 6.19
CA ILE A 34 7.32 11.24 5.23
C ILE A 34 7.05 11.97 3.92
N THR A 35 6.36 13.11 3.99
CA THR A 35 6.00 13.90 2.80
C THR A 35 7.26 14.36 2.05
N SER A 36 8.27 14.86 2.78
CA SER A 36 9.55 15.28 2.19
C SER A 36 10.28 14.12 1.49
N LYS A 37 10.31 12.93 2.11
CA LYS A 37 10.93 11.74 1.51
C LYS A 37 10.17 11.26 0.26
N LEU A 38 8.84 11.24 0.29
CA LEU A 38 8.03 10.87 -0.87
C LEU A 38 8.26 11.83 -2.03
N ALA A 39 8.22 13.14 -1.78
CA ALA A 39 8.43 14.16 -2.81
C ALA A 39 9.85 14.14 -3.41
N LYS A 40 10.86 13.72 -2.62
CA LYS A 40 12.24 13.55 -3.12
C LYS A 40 12.43 12.29 -3.95
N LYS A 41 11.67 11.23 -3.66
CA LYS A 41 11.87 9.90 -4.26
C LYS A 41 10.97 9.65 -5.47
N TYR A 42 9.73 10.12 -5.43
CA TYR A 42 8.72 9.84 -6.45
C TYR A 42 8.30 11.13 -7.15
N THR A 43 8.02 11.03 -8.45
CA THR A 43 7.45 12.11 -9.27
C THR A 43 6.13 11.66 -9.89
N ASP A 44 5.40 12.61 -10.47
CA ASP A 44 4.23 12.37 -11.31
C ASP A 44 3.19 11.46 -10.64
N LEU A 45 2.68 10.48 -11.38
CA LEU A 45 1.62 9.55 -10.96
C LEU A 45 2.06 8.66 -9.78
N LYS A 46 3.36 8.38 -9.62
CA LYS A 46 3.89 7.65 -8.46
C LYS A 46 3.78 8.50 -7.20
N LEU A 47 4.09 9.79 -7.28
CA LEU A 47 3.91 10.72 -6.16
C LEU A 47 2.42 10.88 -5.81
N CYS A 48 1.55 11.00 -6.82
CA CYS A 48 0.10 11.03 -6.61
C CYS A 48 -0.39 9.77 -5.89
N PHE A 49 0.05 8.58 -6.32
CA PHE A 49 -0.31 7.32 -5.67
C PHE A 49 0.21 7.25 -4.24
N ALA A 50 1.45 7.66 -3.99
CA ALA A 50 2.03 7.68 -2.65
C ALA A 50 1.26 8.60 -1.70
N ALA A 51 0.92 9.81 -2.15
CA ALA A 51 0.14 10.77 -1.36
C ALA A 51 -1.27 10.23 -1.04
N LEU A 52 -1.97 9.66 -2.04
CA LEU A 52 -3.29 9.07 -1.84
C LEU A 52 -3.26 7.86 -0.91
N THR A 53 -2.22 7.04 -1.01
CA THR A 53 -2.02 5.86 -0.15
C THR A 53 -1.76 6.27 1.30
N LEU A 54 -0.87 7.25 1.52
CA LEU A 54 -0.63 7.83 2.84
C LEU A 54 -1.91 8.41 3.44
N GLY A 55 -2.64 9.23 2.68
CA GLY A 55 -3.91 9.81 3.11
C GLY A 55 -4.96 8.77 3.48
N ARG A 56 -5.02 7.64 2.75
CA ARG A 56 -5.90 6.51 3.08
C ARG A 56 -5.50 5.84 4.39
N LEU A 57 -4.22 5.56 4.60
CA LEU A 57 -3.71 4.96 5.84
C LEU A 57 -4.03 5.85 7.05
N ILE A 58 -3.79 7.15 6.93
CA ILE A 58 -4.10 8.13 7.98
C ILE A 58 -5.62 8.18 8.21
N GLY A 59 -6.41 8.35 7.15
CA GLY A 59 -7.88 8.46 7.22
C GLY A 59 -8.55 7.22 7.82
N MET A 60 -7.97 6.03 7.66
CA MET A 60 -8.48 4.80 8.26
C MET A 60 -8.36 4.78 9.79
N SER A 61 -7.37 5.47 10.36
CA SER A 61 -7.28 5.62 11.82
C SER A 61 -8.45 6.44 12.40
N PHE A 62 -9.10 7.26 11.57
CA PHE A 62 -10.26 8.08 11.91
C PHE A 62 -11.61 7.46 11.49
N ALA A 63 -11.61 6.30 10.82
CA ALA A 63 -12.81 5.70 10.24
C ALA A 63 -13.69 4.97 11.27
N LEU A 64 -14.40 5.74 12.12
CA LEU A 64 -15.36 5.22 13.11
C LEU A 64 -16.57 4.49 12.47
N LYS A 65 -16.91 4.82 11.21
CA LYS A 65 -18.06 4.24 10.50
C LYS A 65 -17.82 2.83 9.95
N TYR A 66 -16.57 2.38 9.81
CA TYR A 66 -16.24 1.08 9.22
C TYR A 66 -15.12 0.35 9.99
N PRO A 67 -15.37 -0.02 11.26
CA PRO A 67 -14.35 -0.59 12.15
C PRO A 67 -13.74 -1.89 11.62
N GLU A 68 -14.52 -2.75 10.95
CA GLU A 68 -13.99 -4.00 10.38
C GLU A 68 -12.97 -3.76 9.26
N LYS A 69 -13.22 -2.77 8.40
CA LYS A 69 -12.27 -2.39 7.35
C LYS A 69 -11.00 -1.82 7.95
N ALA A 70 -11.13 -0.97 8.96
CA ALA A 70 -9.98 -0.43 9.69
C ALA A 70 -9.15 -1.55 10.36
N ARG A 71 -9.82 -2.52 11.00
CA ARG A 71 -9.16 -3.70 11.61
C ARG A 71 -8.38 -4.52 10.59
N ALA A 72 -8.97 -4.81 9.43
CA ALA A 72 -8.30 -5.56 8.36
C ALA A 72 -7.02 -4.86 7.90
N ILE A 73 -7.09 -3.55 7.64
CA ILE A 73 -5.94 -2.77 7.19
C ILE A 73 -4.85 -2.69 8.26
N LEU A 74 -5.21 -2.50 9.53
CA LEU A 74 -4.26 -2.50 10.63
C LEU A 74 -3.58 -3.87 10.81
N SER A 75 -4.32 -4.97 10.58
CA SER A 75 -3.79 -6.32 10.58
C SER A 75 -2.77 -6.53 9.45
N ASP A 76 -3.11 -6.13 8.22
CA ASP A 76 -2.19 -6.17 7.08
C ASP A 76 -0.95 -5.31 7.31
N PHE A 77 -1.14 -4.11 7.86
CA PHE A 77 -0.03 -3.23 8.20
C PHE A 77 0.90 -3.85 9.26
N SER A 78 0.33 -4.51 10.27
CA SER A 78 1.10 -5.22 11.31
C SER A 78 1.89 -6.38 10.71
N ARG A 79 1.28 -7.13 9.78
CA ARG A 79 1.92 -8.22 9.04
C ARG A 79 3.07 -7.70 8.16
N PHE A 80 2.86 -6.62 7.42
CA PHE A 80 3.90 -5.98 6.61
C PHE A 80 5.05 -5.45 7.46
N SER A 81 4.74 -4.86 8.61
CA SER A 81 5.76 -4.40 9.57
C SER A 81 6.61 -5.56 10.08
N LEU A 82 6.00 -6.72 10.36
CA LEU A 82 6.73 -7.92 10.79
C LEU A 82 7.63 -8.47 9.68
N ILE A 83 7.12 -8.50 8.43
CA ILE A 83 7.91 -8.92 7.26
C ILE A 83 9.10 -7.99 7.08
N LEU A 84 8.89 -6.67 7.12
CA LEU A 84 9.95 -5.68 7.01
C LEU A 84 11.03 -5.90 8.07
N LYS A 85 10.62 -6.09 9.33
CA LYS A 85 11.54 -6.28 10.47
C LYS A 85 12.36 -7.56 10.34
N ASN A 86 11.73 -8.66 9.92
CA ASN A 86 12.36 -9.98 9.94
C ASN A 86 13.10 -10.32 8.64
N GLN A 87 12.65 -9.79 7.51
CA GLN A 87 13.09 -10.22 6.18
C GLN A 87 13.56 -9.04 5.28
N GLY A 88 13.41 -7.81 5.76
CA GLY A 88 13.84 -6.62 5.04
C GLY A 88 12.88 -6.17 3.94
N LYS A 89 13.24 -5.03 3.34
CA LYS A 89 12.38 -4.27 2.42
C LYS A 89 12.14 -4.96 1.09
N GLU A 90 13.17 -5.54 0.48
CA GLU A 90 13.04 -6.24 -0.80
C GLU A 90 12.05 -7.40 -0.72
N ARG A 91 12.06 -8.12 0.41
CA ARG A 91 11.13 -9.20 0.64
C ARG A 91 9.71 -8.69 0.84
N LEU A 92 9.54 -7.58 1.56
CA LEU A 92 8.23 -6.92 1.68
C LEU A 92 7.67 -6.54 0.30
N ILE A 93 8.47 -5.91 -0.57
CA ILE A 93 8.05 -5.53 -1.92
C ILE A 93 7.52 -6.75 -2.69
N LYS A 94 8.28 -7.84 -2.73
CA LYS A 94 7.88 -9.07 -3.42
C LYS A 94 6.57 -9.66 -2.88
N VAL A 95 6.37 -9.61 -1.57
CA VAL A 95 5.13 -10.11 -0.94
C VAL A 95 3.95 -9.24 -1.34
N VAL A 96 4.07 -7.92 -1.21
CA VAL A 96 3.00 -6.97 -1.56
C VAL A 96 2.67 -7.04 -3.05
N GLU A 97 3.68 -7.10 -3.92
CA GLU A 97 3.51 -7.23 -5.37
C GLU A 97 2.72 -8.51 -5.71
N ARG A 98 3.10 -9.65 -5.13
CA ARG A 98 2.40 -10.92 -5.34
C ARG A 98 0.95 -10.84 -4.88
N GLU A 99 0.69 -10.26 -3.71
CA GLU A 99 -0.67 -10.12 -3.18
C GLU A 99 -1.56 -9.22 -4.05
N ILE A 100 -1.02 -8.09 -4.54
CA ILE A 100 -1.72 -7.20 -5.49
C ILE A 100 -2.10 -7.96 -6.77
N LEU A 101 -1.20 -8.80 -7.27
CA LEU A 101 -1.44 -9.62 -8.45
C LEU A 101 -2.48 -10.71 -8.17
N GLU A 102 -2.37 -11.42 -7.05
CA GLU A 102 -3.33 -12.47 -6.65
C GLU A 102 -4.76 -11.94 -6.47
N GLU A 103 -4.94 -10.77 -5.84
CA GLU A 103 -6.25 -10.11 -5.75
C GLU A 103 -6.80 -9.77 -7.14
N THR A 104 -5.94 -9.22 -8.00
CA THR A 104 -6.30 -8.89 -9.38
C THR A 104 -6.76 -10.12 -10.17
N PHE A 105 -6.08 -11.26 -10.01
CA PHE A 105 -6.44 -12.51 -10.69
C PHE A 105 -7.77 -13.07 -10.19
N LYS A 106 -8.01 -13.07 -8.87
CA LYS A 106 -9.28 -13.52 -8.27
C LYS A 106 -10.48 -12.70 -8.76
N ASP A 107 -10.31 -11.40 -8.96
CA ASP A 107 -11.36 -10.54 -9.52
C ASP A 107 -11.65 -10.85 -11.00
N VAL A 108 -10.63 -11.25 -11.77
CA VAL A 108 -10.78 -11.66 -13.17
C VAL A 108 -11.45 -13.04 -13.28
N GLU A 109 -11.10 -14.00 -12.43
CA GLU A 109 -11.75 -15.33 -12.42
C GLU A 109 -13.23 -15.23 -12.05
N LYS A 110 -13.58 -14.44 -11.02
CA LYS A 110 -14.99 -14.18 -10.67
C LYS A 110 -15.80 -13.54 -11.80
N LEU A 111 -15.16 -12.72 -12.64
CA LEU A 111 -15.80 -12.17 -13.83
C LEU A 111 -15.99 -13.23 -14.91
N LYS A 112 -15.02 -14.14 -15.10
CA LYS A 112 -15.13 -15.24 -16.07
C LYS A 112 -16.20 -16.26 -15.70
N ASP A 113 -16.41 -16.53 -14.41
CA ASP A 113 -17.45 -17.44 -13.93
C ASP A 113 -18.86 -16.82 -13.95
N ALA A 114 -18.97 -15.51 -14.19
CA ALA A 114 -20.24 -14.77 -14.26
C ALA A 114 -20.78 -14.57 -15.69
N PHE A 115 -20.03 -15.02 -16.71
CA PHE A 115 -20.40 -15.01 -18.13
C PHE A 115 -20.38 -16.44 -18.68
#